data_AF-A0A936HY50-F1
#
_entry.id   AF-A0A936HY50-F1
#
_cell.length_a   1.000
_cell.length_b   1.000
_cell.length_c   1.000
_cell.angle_alpha   90.00
_cell.angle_beta   90.00
_cell.angle_gamma   90.00
#
_symmetry.space_group_name_H-M   'P 1'
#
loop_
_entity.id
_entity.type
_entity.pdbx_description
1 polymer ?
#
loop_
_entity_poly.entity_id
_entity_poly.type
_entity_poly.pdbx_seq_one_letter_code
_entity_poly.pdbx_strand_id
1 'polypeptide(L)'
;MGMLDWFRSIVKGEDKTVANPPAAVGGSEDKGAEVAGLNFKTAVDAHMKWKVRLETYISGTSTEQLKVEVVSRDDQCPLGKWIYDQGGEKFGYSETFFDMKAHHANFHRCAGAVLAAAQAGDTTAATKLLQGGDYVKASERVKMLLARLFIIASDGKEAIDSHLKWKARLRDYITGVSKEDLQVDMVSRDDACPLGYWLNGIGGERFGAMPAYEVLKARHAHFHRCAGDVLAVAQKGERDKALQMLEHGAYPDASHHVASAVVGLFEDRRKSSA
;
A
#
# COMPACT_ATOMS: atom_id res chain seq x y z
N MET A 1 -4.12 -22.24 -2.54
CA MET A 1 -3.86 -21.42 -1.33
C MET A 1 -4.03 -19.96 -1.72
N GLY A 2 -4.68 -19.14 -0.89
CA GLY A 2 -4.89 -17.72 -1.19
C GLY A 2 -3.63 -16.88 -0.94
N MET A 3 -3.52 -15.73 -1.60
CA MET A 3 -2.35 -14.83 -1.46
C MET A 3 -2.11 -14.36 -0.01
N LEU A 4 -3.18 -14.16 0.76
CA LEU A 4 -3.11 -13.82 2.18
C LEU A 4 -2.45 -14.92 3.03
N ASP A 5 -2.75 -16.19 2.73
CA ASP A 5 -2.16 -17.31 3.46
C ASP A 5 -0.68 -17.48 3.12
N TRP A 6 -0.32 -17.21 1.87
CA TRP A 6 1.07 -17.16 1.44
C TRP A 6 1.86 -16.03 2.13
N PHE A 7 1.33 -14.81 2.19
CA PHE A 7 1.95 -13.70 2.93
C PHE A 7 2.10 -14.00 4.42
N ARG A 8 1.10 -14.65 5.05
CA ARG A 8 1.17 -15.07 6.46
C ARG A 8 2.31 -16.08 6.70
N SER A 9 2.53 -17.01 5.77
CA SER A 9 3.64 -17.98 5.85
C SER A 9 5.01 -17.28 5.76
N ILE A 10 5.15 -16.27 4.88
CA ILE A 10 6.38 -15.46 4.78
C ILE A 10 6.65 -14.68 6.08
N VAL A 11 5.64 -14.03 6.65
CA VAL A 11 5.79 -13.27 7.90
C VAL A 11 6.09 -14.19 9.10
N LYS A 12 5.61 -15.44 9.07
CA LYS A 12 5.88 -16.44 10.11
C LYS A 12 7.26 -17.12 9.97
N GLY A 13 8.01 -16.85 8.89
CA GLY A 13 9.36 -17.39 8.71
C GLY A 13 9.42 -18.85 8.26
N GLU A 14 8.37 -19.38 7.64
CA GLU A 14 8.35 -20.75 7.10
C GLU A 14 9.05 -20.78 5.73
N ASP A 15 10.38 -20.75 5.75
CA ASP A 15 11.24 -20.71 4.56
C ASP A 15 11.27 -22.09 3.88
N LYS A 16 10.41 -22.31 2.87
CA LYS A 16 10.64 -23.39 1.91
C LYS A 16 11.63 -22.89 0.88
N THR A 17 12.88 -23.32 1.02
CA THR A 17 13.99 -23.12 0.08
C THR A 17 13.53 -23.33 -1.36
N VAL A 18 13.30 -22.23 -2.10
CA VAL A 18 13.02 -22.30 -3.53
C VAL A 18 14.35 -22.37 -4.26
N ALA A 19 14.64 -23.54 -4.83
CA ALA A 19 15.81 -23.80 -5.65
C ALA A 19 15.90 -22.81 -6.83
N ASN A 20 17.14 -22.46 -7.16
CA ASN A 20 17.54 -21.44 -8.13
C ASN A 20 17.15 -21.85 -9.58
N PRO A 21 16.43 -21.03 -10.35
CA PRO A 21 16.44 -21.11 -11.81
C PRO A 21 17.55 -20.21 -12.40
N PRO A 22 18.12 -20.57 -13.57
CA PRO A 22 19.18 -19.78 -14.20
C PRO A 22 18.67 -18.42 -14.67
N ALA A 23 19.61 -17.50 -14.88
CA ALA A 23 19.35 -16.14 -15.33
C ALA A 23 18.48 -16.08 -16.61
N ALA A 24 17.49 -15.19 -16.57
CA ALA A 24 16.70 -14.69 -17.70
C ALA A 24 15.97 -15.73 -18.57
N VAL A 25 14.87 -16.30 -18.07
CA VAL A 25 13.75 -16.77 -18.94
C VAL A 25 12.42 -16.63 -18.21
N GLY A 26 11.44 -15.99 -18.86
CA GLY A 26 9.99 -16.32 -18.87
C GLY A 26 9.24 -16.46 -17.54
N GLY A 27 8.28 -15.56 -17.32
CA GLY A 27 7.38 -15.59 -16.18
C GLY A 27 6.59 -16.89 -16.03
N SER A 28 6.47 -17.36 -14.78
CA SER A 28 5.31 -18.15 -14.38
C SER A 28 4.14 -17.18 -14.20
N GLU A 29 3.17 -17.22 -15.11
CA GLU A 29 1.95 -16.41 -15.06
C GLU A 29 1.08 -16.79 -13.84
N ASP A 30 1.43 -16.30 -12.65
CA ASP A 30 0.51 -16.25 -11.52
C ASP A 30 -0.29 -14.96 -11.60
N LYS A 31 -1.28 -14.93 -12.50
CA LYS A 31 -2.17 -13.77 -12.76
C LYS A 31 -2.99 -13.37 -11.52
N GLY A 32 -3.10 -14.24 -10.51
CA GLY A 32 -3.82 -13.95 -9.27
C GLY A 32 -3.10 -12.94 -8.36
N ALA A 33 -1.81 -12.71 -8.57
CA ALA A 33 -0.96 -11.83 -7.75
C ALA A 33 -0.79 -10.41 -8.32
N GLU A 34 -1.35 -10.17 -9.50
CA GLU A 34 -1.15 -8.93 -10.24
C GLU A 34 -2.22 -7.90 -9.86
N VAL A 35 -1.77 -6.81 -9.25
CA VAL A 35 -2.62 -5.70 -8.87
C VAL A 35 -1.97 -4.41 -9.34
N ALA A 36 -2.71 -3.64 -10.13
CA ALA A 36 -2.26 -2.35 -10.66
C ALA A 36 -0.89 -2.40 -11.37
N GLY A 37 -0.68 -3.42 -12.22
CA GLY A 37 0.55 -3.58 -13.01
C GLY A 37 1.75 -4.14 -12.24
N LEU A 38 1.60 -4.46 -10.95
CA LEU A 38 2.62 -5.14 -10.16
C LEU A 38 2.16 -6.54 -9.76
N ASN A 39 3.00 -7.53 -10.04
CA ASN A 39 2.87 -8.84 -9.42
C ASN A 39 3.56 -8.84 -8.04
N PHE A 40 2.76 -8.65 -6.98
CA PHE A 40 3.25 -8.48 -5.61
C PHE A 40 4.03 -9.70 -5.10
N LYS A 41 3.65 -10.91 -5.54
CA LYS A 41 4.36 -12.14 -5.21
C LYS A 41 5.79 -12.10 -5.78
N THR A 42 5.93 -11.78 -7.06
CA THR A 42 7.25 -11.69 -7.69
C THR A 42 8.13 -10.60 -7.09
N ALA A 43 7.52 -9.47 -6.66
CA ALA A 43 8.24 -8.39 -5.99
C ALA A 43 8.86 -8.86 -4.66
N VAL A 44 8.09 -9.58 -3.83
CA VAL A 44 8.57 -10.15 -2.56
C VAL A 44 9.61 -11.24 -2.80
N ASP A 45 9.35 -12.15 -3.75
CA ASP A 45 10.29 -13.23 -4.12
C ASP A 45 11.64 -12.64 -4.57
N ALA A 46 11.64 -11.56 -5.35
CA ALA A 46 12.85 -10.88 -5.79
C ALA A 46 13.67 -10.29 -4.63
N HIS A 47 13.01 -9.74 -3.61
CA HIS A 47 13.68 -9.19 -2.42
C HIS A 47 14.23 -10.27 -1.49
N MET A 48 13.57 -11.43 -1.38
CA MET A 48 14.14 -12.59 -0.69
C MET A 48 15.38 -13.12 -1.40
N LYS A 49 15.34 -13.22 -2.74
CA LYS A 49 16.46 -13.67 -3.57
C LYS A 49 17.69 -12.76 -3.46
N TRP A 50 17.52 -11.47 -3.22
CA TRP A 50 18.65 -10.55 -3.02
C TRP A 50 19.56 -10.95 -1.86
N LYS A 51 19.02 -11.50 -0.76
CA LYS A 51 19.83 -11.97 0.36
C LYS A 51 20.77 -13.09 -0.09
N VAL A 52 20.23 -14.11 -0.77
CA VAL A 52 21.01 -15.25 -1.30
C VAL A 52 22.05 -14.79 -2.32
N ARG A 53 21.71 -13.83 -3.19
CA ARG A 53 22.66 -13.26 -4.17
C ARG A 53 23.83 -12.56 -3.48
N LEU A 54 23.56 -11.78 -2.43
CA LEU A 54 24.63 -11.13 -1.65
C LEU A 54 25.46 -12.15 -0.86
N GLU A 55 24.84 -13.19 -0.28
CA GLU A 55 25.55 -14.28 0.41
C GLU A 55 26.52 -15.01 -0.53
N THR A 56 26.05 -15.38 -1.73
CA THR A 56 26.89 -16.05 -2.74
C THR A 56 28.00 -15.15 -3.30
N TYR A 57 27.76 -13.83 -3.37
CA TYR A 57 28.79 -12.86 -3.72
C TYR A 57 29.87 -12.78 -2.63
N ILE A 58 29.46 -12.70 -1.35
CA ILE A 58 30.38 -12.68 -0.21
C ILE A 58 31.21 -13.97 -0.13
N SER A 59 30.62 -15.14 -0.42
CA SER A 59 31.34 -16.42 -0.41
C SER A 59 32.20 -16.64 -1.65
N GLY A 60 32.21 -15.72 -2.61
CA GLY A 60 32.98 -15.83 -3.86
C GLY A 60 32.48 -16.90 -4.82
N THR A 61 31.27 -17.42 -4.64
CA THR A 61 30.67 -18.43 -5.52
C THR A 61 29.76 -17.83 -6.59
N SER A 62 29.46 -16.53 -6.49
CA SER A 62 28.72 -15.80 -7.51
C SER A 62 29.58 -15.55 -8.75
N THR A 63 28.97 -15.67 -9.93
CA THR A 63 29.53 -15.27 -11.23
C THR A 63 28.98 -13.93 -11.71
N GLU A 64 28.13 -13.28 -10.89
CA GLU A 64 27.47 -12.03 -11.26
C GLU A 64 28.44 -10.85 -11.19
N GLN A 65 28.42 -10.00 -12.22
CA GLN A 65 29.18 -8.75 -12.24
C GLN A 65 28.33 -7.60 -11.70
N LEU A 66 28.07 -7.64 -10.39
CA LEU A 66 27.26 -6.62 -9.71
C LEU A 66 28.04 -5.30 -9.57
N LYS A 67 27.35 -4.18 -9.77
CA LYS A 67 27.90 -2.83 -9.63
C LYS A 67 27.23 -2.11 -8.47
N VAL A 68 28.01 -1.57 -7.54
CA VAL A 68 27.49 -0.91 -6.32
C VAL A 68 26.55 0.24 -6.68
N GLU A 69 26.89 1.03 -7.69
CA GLU A 69 26.10 2.16 -8.17
C GLU A 69 24.76 1.74 -8.80
N VAL A 70 24.65 0.50 -9.30
CA VAL A 70 23.38 -0.04 -9.82
C VAL A 70 22.56 -0.68 -8.70
N VAL A 71 23.20 -1.44 -7.81
CA VAL A 71 22.52 -2.12 -6.69
C VAL A 71 21.99 -1.11 -5.66
N SER A 72 22.69 0.00 -5.48
CA SER A 72 22.29 1.10 -4.58
C SER A 72 21.05 1.86 -5.06
N ARG A 73 20.68 1.73 -6.33
CA ARG A 73 19.55 2.42 -6.91
C ARG A 73 18.26 1.64 -6.73
N ASP A 74 17.24 2.34 -6.26
CA ASP A 74 15.92 1.81 -5.98
C ASP A 74 14.94 1.97 -7.15
N ASP A 75 15.41 2.43 -8.31
CA ASP A 75 14.61 2.60 -9.52
C ASP A 75 14.96 1.57 -10.62
N GLN A 76 15.94 0.69 -10.37
CA GLN A 76 16.44 -0.26 -11.37
C GLN A 76 15.72 -1.62 -11.35
N CYS A 77 15.19 -2.03 -10.19
CA CYS A 77 14.48 -3.30 -10.06
C CYS A 77 13.02 -3.19 -10.55
N PRO A 78 12.31 -4.31 -10.82
CA PRO A 78 10.93 -4.28 -11.27
C PRO A 78 9.99 -3.52 -10.32
N LEU A 79 10.15 -3.69 -9.00
CA LEU A 79 9.40 -2.94 -8.00
C LEU A 79 9.72 -1.45 -8.06
N GLY A 80 11.00 -1.10 -8.16
CA GLY A 80 11.46 0.28 -8.30
C GLY A 80 10.86 0.99 -9.51
N LYS A 81 10.95 0.36 -10.69
CA LYS A 81 10.34 0.89 -11.91
C LYS A 81 8.84 1.12 -11.73
N TRP A 82 8.14 0.19 -11.10
CA TRP A 82 6.72 0.36 -10.80
C TRP A 82 6.46 1.50 -9.80
N ILE A 83 7.26 1.64 -8.73
CA ILE A 83 7.15 2.72 -7.74
C ILE A 83 7.26 4.11 -8.40
N TYR A 84 8.19 4.27 -9.34
CA TYR A 84 8.45 5.54 -10.01
C TYR A 84 7.59 5.76 -11.27
N ASP A 85 6.70 4.84 -11.59
CA ASP A 85 5.76 4.88 -12.71
C ASP A 85 4.32 4.66 -12.18
N GLN A 86 3.58 3.68 -12.71
CA GLN A 86 2.18 3.39 -12.38
C GLN A 86 1.88 3.27 -10.87
N GLY A 87 2.81 2.76 -10.07
CA GLY A 87 2.64 2.65 -8.62
C GLY A 87 2.55 4.01 -7.94
N GLY A 88 3.38 4.96 -8.37
CA GLY A 88 3.35 6.33 -7.88
C GLY A 88 2.06 7.05 -8.28
N GLU A 89 1.61 6.85 -9.52
CA GLU A 89 0.35 7.42 -10.01
C GLU A 89 -0.86 6.85 -9.25
N LYS A 90 -0.90 5.53 -9.06
CA LYS A 90 -2.08 4.81 -8.51
C LYS A 90 -2.12 4.76 -6.99
N PHE A 91 -1.00 4.89 -6.30
CA PHE A 91 -0.93 4.74 -4.83
C PHE A 91 -0.16 5.86 -4.14
N GLY A 92 0.28 6.90 -4.86
CA GLY A 92 1.05 8.03 -4.31
C GLY A 92 0.32 8.86 -3.25
N TYR A 93 -0.93 8.54 -2.92
CA TYR A 93 -1.68 9.11 -1.80
C TYR A 93 -1.64 8.24 -0.53
N SER A 94 -1.22 6.97 -0.64
CA SER A 94 -1.22 6.02 0.47
C SER A 94 0.03 6.21 1.33
N GLU A 95 -0.16 6.42 2.63
CA GLU A 95 0.92 6.41 3.62
C GLU A 95 1.71 5.09 3.56
N THR A 96 1.02 3.96 3.36
CA THR A 96 1.65 2.65 3.17
C THR A 96 2.56 2.63 1.93
N PHE A 97 2.17 3.29 0.83
CA PHE A 97 3.00 3.39 -0.36
C PHE A 97 4.22 4.30 -0.13
N PHE A 98 4.04 5.46 0.53
CA PHE A 98 5.16 6.34 0.87
C PHE A 98 6.20 5.64 1.76
N ASP A 99 5.74 4.97 2.81
CA ASP A 99 6.59 4.15 3.68
C ASP A 99 7.32 3.07 2.87
N MET A 100 6.60 2.39 1.98
CA MET A 100 7.16 1.31 1.15
C MET A 100 8.24 1.83 0.22
N LYS A 101 8.02 2.97 -0.45
CA LYS A 101 9.02 3.65 -1.28
C LYS A 101 10.26 4.04 -0.48
N ALA A 102 10.09 4.65 0.69
CA ALA A 102 11.20 5.08 1.54
C ALA A 102 12.04 3.89 2.04
N HIS A 103 11.39 2.81 2.49
CA HIS A 103 12.08 1.61 2.95
C HIS A 103 12.70 0.80 1.81
N HIS A 104 12.11 0.82 0.61
CA HIS A 104 12.70 0.26 -0.60
C HIS A 104 14.00 0.97 -0.99
N ALA A 105 14.00 2.31 -0.96
CA ALA A 105 15.21 3.09 -1.16
C ALA A 105 16.30 2.75 -0.13
N ASN A 106 15.91 2.59 1.14
CA ASN A 106 16.85 2.21 2.20
C ASN A 106 17.41 0.80 2.00
N PHE A 107 16.57 -0.16 1.60
CA PHE A 107 16.98 -1.53 1.29
C PHE A 107 18.07 -1.55 0.23
N HIS A 108 17.89 -0.84 -0.89
CA HIS A 108 18.86 -0.78 -1.98
C HIS A 108 20.18 -0.12 -1.55
N ARG A 109 20.14 0.98 -0.78
CA ARG A 109 21.36 1.58 -0.19
C ARG A 109 22.12 0.59 0.71
N CYS A 110 21.40 -0.15 1.55
CA CYS A 110 22.02 -1.17 2.40
C CYS A 110 22.63 -2.31 1.58
N ALA A 111 21.93 -2.79 0.54
CA ALA A 111 22.44 -3.80 -0.38
C ALA A 111 23.72 -3.34 -1.10
N GLY A 112 23.77 -2.07 -1.52
CA GLY A 112 24.97 -1.45 -2.08
C GLY A 112 26.14 -1.42 -1.09
N ALA A 113 25.89 -1.09 0.17
CA ALA A 113 26.93 -1.09 1.21
C ALA A 113 27.48 -2.51 1.49
N VAL A 114 26.62 -3.53 1.52
CA VAL A 114 27.03 -4.94 1.63
C VAL A 114 27.92 -5.32 0.45
N LEU A 115 27.50 -5.00 -0.77
CA LEU A 115 28.27 -5.30 -1.98
C LEU A 115 29.62 -4.58 -2.01
N ALA A 116 29.67 -3.31 -1.61
CA ALA A 116 30.91 -2.54 -1.56
C ALA A 116 31.92 -3.15 -0.58
N ALA A 117 31.48 -3.58 0.60
CA ALA A 117 32.33 -4.27 1.56
C ALA A 117 32.86 -5.60 1.00
N ALA A 118 32.00 -6.38 0.31
CA ALA A 118 32.40 -7.62 -0.33
C ALA A 118 33.43 -7.40 -1.45
N GLN A 119 33.24 -6.37 -2.29
CA GLN A 119 34.17 -6.00 -3.37
C GLN A 119 35.51 -5.47 -2.86
N ALA A 120 35.54 -4.87 -1.66
CA ALA A 120 36.77 -4.50 -0.97
C ALA A 120 37.50 -5.70 -0.34
N GLY A 121 36.94 -6.91 -0.40
CA GLY A 121 37.49 -8.11 0.22
C GLY A 121 37.17 -8.25 1.73
N ASP A 122 36.41 -7.32 2.30
CA ASP A 122 36.01 -7.37 3.72
C ASP A 122 34.72 -8.21 3.89
N THR A 123 34.88 -9.53 3.78
CA THR A 123 33.80 -10.50 3.91
C THR A 123 33.17 -10.50 5.31
N THR A 124 33.94 -10.11 6.34
CA THR A 124 33.44 -10.03 7.72
C THR A 124 32.47 -8.86 7.88
N ALA A 125 32.84 -7.66 7.41
CA ALA A 125 31.95 -6.51 7.44
C ALA A 125 30.72 -6.72 6.54
N ALA A 126 30.90 -7.27 5.35
CA ALA A 126 29.79 -7.57 4.44
C ALA A 126 28.77 -8.53 5.07
N THR A 127 29.24 -9.60 5.71
CA THR A 127 28.38 -10.56 6.41
C THR A 127 27.63 -9.90 7.57
N LYS A 128 28.31 -9.07 8.36
CA LYS A 128 27.68 -8.34 9.48
C LYS A 128 26.57 -7.40 8.99
N LEU A 129 26.83 -6.64 7.93
CA LEU A 129 25.85 -5.73 7.32
C LEU A 129 24.62 -6.50 6.80
N LEU A 130 24.84 -7.67 6.20
CA LEU A 130 23.78 -8.49 5.61
C LEU A 130 22.91 -9.22 6.66
N GLN A 131 23.51 -9.70 7.75
CA GLN A 131 22.84 -10.56 8.74
C GLN A 131 22.31 -9.81 9.98
N GLY A 132 22.91 -8.67 10.34
CA GLY A 132 22.54 -7.94 11.57
C GLY A 132 22.43 -6.42 11.39
N GLY A 133 22.61 -5.91 10.17
CA GLY A 133 22.55 -4.49 9.86
C GLY A 133 21.15 -4.00 9.48
N ASP A 134 21.08 -2.74 9.06
CA ASP A 134 19.84 -2.10 8.60
C ASP A 134 19.24 -2.74 7.34
N TYR A 135 20.03 -3.55 6.62
CA TYR A 135 19.55 -4.39 5.52
C TYR A 135 18.38 -5.28 5.94
N VAL A 136 18.52 -6.00 7.06
CA VAL A 136 17.50 -6.95 7.53
C VAL A 136 16.21 -6.20 7.87
N LYS A 137 16.33 -5.11 8.63
CA LYS A 137 15.18 -4.28 9.00
C LYS A 137 14.47 -3.71 7.77
N ALA A 138 15.22 -3.20 6.80
CA ALA A 138 14.66 -2.65 5.56
C ALA A 138 13.99 -3.74 4.72
N SER A 139 14.61 -4.92 4.58
CA SER A 139 14.07 -6.05 3.83
C SER A 139 12.75 -6.57 4.41
N GLU A 140 12.70 -6.80 5.73
CA GLU A 140 11.46 -7.21 6.40
C GLU A 140 10.36 -6.17 6.28
N ARG A 141 10.71 -4.88 6.42
CA ARG A 141 9.76 -3.78 6.30
C ARG A 141 9.18 -3.67 4.89
N VAL A 142 9.99 -3.82 3.84
CA VAL A 142 9.52 -3.86 2.44
C VAL A 142 8.54 -5.02 2.22
N LYS A 143 8.87 -6.23 2.68
CA LYS A 143 7.98 -7.40 2.54
C LYS A 143 6.62 -7.18 3.20
N MET A 144 6.61 -6.69 4.43
CA MET A 144 5.38 -6.38 5.17
C MET A 144 4.56 -5.27 4.50
N LEU A 145 5.20 -4.21 4.02
CA LEU A 145 4.51 -3.10 3.38
C LEU A 145 3.96 -3.48 2.00
N LEU A 146 4.64 -4.34 1.24
CA LEU A 146 4.09 -4.95 0.02
C LEU A 146 2.86 -5.80 0.33
N ALA A 147 2.88 -6.60 1.39
CA ALA A 147 1.72 -7.37 1.83
C ALA A 147 0.56 -6.45 2.20
N ARG A 148 0.83 -5.39 2.97
CA ARG A 148 -0.19 -4.41 3.37
C ARG A 148 -0.76 -3.68 2.16
N LEU A 149 0.08 -3.21 1.25
CA LEU A 149 -0.34 -2.53 0.03
C LEU A 149 -1.15 -3.46 -0.88
N PHE A 150 -0.79 -4.74 -0.97
CA PHE A 150 -1.59 -5.74 -1.68
C PHE A 150 -3.00 -5.87 -1.09
N ILE A 151 -3.14 -5.89 0.24
CA ILE A 151 -4.46 -5.92 0.91
C ILE A 151 -5.25 -4.66 0.59
N ILE A 152 -4.63 -3.49 0.69
CA ILE A 152 -5.27 -2.20 0.37
C ILE A 152 -5.76 -2.19 -1.07
N ALA A 153 -4.91 -2.62 -1.99
CA ALA A 153 -5.20 -2.65 -3.41
C ALA A 153 -6.22 -3.73 -3.82
N SER A 154 -6.36 -4.80 -3.01
CA SER A 154 -7.25 -5.93 -3.29
C SER A 154 -8.62 -5.83 -2.61
N ASP A 155 -8.69 -5.29 -1.38
CA ASP A 155 -9.86 -5.41 -0.50
C ASP A 155 -10.49 -4.07 -0.09
N GLY A 156 -9.91 -2.91 -0.45
CA GLY A 156 -10.46 -1.58 -0.12
C GLY A 156 -10.65 -1.29 1.38
N LYS A 157 -10.19 -2.18 2.28
CA LYS A 157 -10.50 -2.17 3.72
C LYS A 157 -9.98 -0.93 4.47
N GLU A 158 -8.87 -0.35 4.00
CA GLU A 158 -8.31 0.89 4.57
C GLU A 158 -9.20 2.12 4.31
N ALA A 159 -10.11 2.04 3.33
CA ALA A 159 -11.16 3.05 3.15
C ALA A 159 -12.06 3.12 4.39
N ILE A 160 -12.57 1.99 4.87
CA ILE A 160 -13.49 1.94 6.02
C ILE A 160 -12.81 2.52 7.27
N ASP A 161 -11.57 2.14 7.55
CA ASP A 161 -10.81 2.65 8.70
C ASP A 161 -10.52 4.15 8.59
N SER A 162 -10.26 4.65 7.38
CA SER A 162 -10.05 6.09 7.13
C SER A 162 -11.34 6.90 7.33
N HIS A 163 -12.51 6.35 7.00
CA HIS A 163 -13.80 7.00 7.22
C HIS A 163 -14.17 7.06 8.71
N LEU A 164 -13.83 6.03 9.49
CA LEU A 164 -14.00 6.05 10.95
C LEU A 164 -13.09 7.10 11.61
N LYS A 165 -11.84 7.23 11.15
CA LYS A 165 -10.93 8.31 11.58
C LYS A 165 -11.47 9.70 11.24
N TRP A 166 -12.17 9.85 10.12
CA TRP A 166 -12.73 11.14 9.70
C TRP A 166 -13.79 11.68 10.68
N LYS A 167 -14.65 10.81 11.21
CA LYS A 167 -15.63 11.21 12.24
C LYS A 167 -14.94 11.78 13.48
N ALA A 168 -13.88 11.12 13.95
CA ALA A 168 -13.10 11.60 15.09
C ALA A 168 -12.45 12.96 14.80
N ARG A 169 -11.81 13.11 13.64
CA ARG A 169 -11.18 14.37 13.21
C ARG A 169 -12.16 15.54 13.13
N LEU A 170 -13.35 15.34 12.56
CA LEU A 170 -14.41 16.35 12.54
C LEU A 170 -14.90 16.69 13.95
N ARG A 171 -15.05 15.69 14.83
CA ARG A 171 -15.42 15.91 16.23
C ARG A 171 -14.38 16.77 16.94
N ASP A 172 -13.10 16.46 16.77
CA ASP A 172 -11.99 17.20 17.41
C ASP A 172 -11.94 18.66 16.93
N TYR A 173 -12.23 18.90 15.65
CA TYR A 173 -12.38 20.27 15.13
C TYR A 173 -13.57 20.98 15.79
N ILE A 174 -14.75 20.34 15.82
CA ILE A 174 -15.96 20.94 16.39
C ILE A 174 -15.78 21.24 17.88
N THR A 175 -15.16 20.34 18.66
CA THR A 175 -14.92 20.54 20.09
C THR A 175 -13.75 21.48 20.39
N GLY A 176 -12.98 21.87 19.36
CA GLY A 176 -11.83 22.77 19.50
C GLY A 176 -10.56 22.09 20.02
N VAL A 177 -10.54 20.76 20.09
CA VAL A 177 -9.33 19.96 20.37
C VAL A 177 -8.33 20.12 19.23
N SER A 178 -8.82 20.09 17.99
CA SER A 178 -8.02 20.37 16.79
C SER A 178 -8.15 21.84 16.39
N LYS A 179 -7.02 22.43 15.98
CA LYS A 179 -6.93 23.77 15.37
C LYS A 179 -6.59 23.70 13.88
N GLU A 180 -6.80 22.54 13.28
CA GLU A 180 -6.52 22.33 11.87
C GLU A 180 -7.36 23.26 10.99
N ASP A 181 -6.75 23.81 9.95
CA ASP A 181 -7.44 24.64 8.96
C ASP A 181 -8.15 23.77 7.93
N LEU A 182 -9.33 23.26 8.29
CA LEU A 182 -10.17 22.47 7.40
C LEU A 182 -10.97 23.39 6.47
N GLN A 183 -10.83 23.17 5.17
CA GLN A 183 -11.59 23.89 4.14
C GLN A 183 -12.81 23.07 3.69
N VAL A 184 -14.00 23.69 3.65
CA VAL A 184 -15.27 22.99 3.37
C VAL A 184 -15.26 22.34 1.99
N ASP A 185 -14.81 23.06 0.97
CA ASP A 185 -14.65 22.56 -0.38
C ASP A 185 -13.73 21.33 -0.44
N MET A 186 -12.61 21.35 0.28
CA MET A 186 -11.69 20.22 0.35
C MET A 186 -12.29 19.01 1.09
N VAL A 187 -13.07 19.21 2.15
CA VAL A 187 -13.76 18.12 2.86
C VAL A 187 -14.92 17.55 2.05
N SER A 188 -15.60 18.39 1.25
CA SER A 188 -16.69 18.00 0.36
C SER A 188 -16.25 17.22 -0.87
N ARG A 189 -14.96 17.25 -1.22
CA ARG A 189 -14.39 16.48 -2.33
C ARG A 189 -14.33 14.99 -1.99
N ASP A 190 -14.91 14.18 -2.86
CA ASP A 190 -14.91 12.72 -2.75
C ASP A 190 -13.84 12.05 -3.61
N ASP A 191 -12.99 12.82 -4.28
CA ASP A 191 -11.90 12.32 -5.12
C ASP A 191 -10.53 12.38 -4.44
N ALA A 192 -10.42 13.15 -3.35
CA ALA A 192 -9.14 13.43 -2.68
C ALA A 192 -8.82 12.48 -1.51
N CYS A 193 -9.70 11.52 -1.19
CA CYS A 193 -9.50 10.56 -0.11
C CYS A 193 -9.06 9.18 -0.67
N PRO A 194 -8.52 8.26 0.17
CA PRO A 194 -8.06 6.96 -0.31
C PRO A 194 -9.12 6.13 -1.07
N LEU A 195 -10.39 6.21 -0.66
CA LEU A 195 -11.49 5.56 -1.37
C LEU A 195 -11.82 6.28 -2.67
N GLY A 196 -11.78 7.61 -2.68
CA GLY A 196 -11.97 8.45 -3.86
C GLY A 196 -10.96 8.14 -4.96
N TYR A 197 -9.68 8.10 -4.61
CA TYR A 197 -8.63 7.69 -5.55
C TYR A 197 -8.82 6.25 -6.03
N TRP A 198 -9.18 5.32 -5.13
CA TRP A 198 -9.45 3.95 -5.52
C TRP A 198 -10.63 3.86 -6.50
N LEU A 199 -11.73 4.57 -6.22
CA LEU A 199 -12.91 4.63 -7.08
C LEU A 199 -12.52 5.19 -8.46
N ASN A 200 -11.82 6.31 -8.51
CA ASN A 200 -11.44 6.94 -9.78
C ASN A 200 -10.28 6.24 -10.51
N GLY A 201 -9.59 5.31 -9.85
CA GLY A 201 -8.52 4.50 -10.40
C GLY A 201 -8.90 3.03 -10.57
N ILE A 202 -8.15 2.15 -9.90
CA ILE A 202 -8.25 0.69 -10.08
C ILE A 202 -9.63 0.12 -9.73
N GLY A 203 -10.38 0.76 -8.84
CA GLY A 203 -11.76 0.40 -8.52
C GLY A 203 -12.67 0.61 -9.73
N GLY A 204 -12.55 1.74 -10.42
CA GLY A 204 -13.26 2.00 -11.68
C GLY A 204 -12.85 1.04 -12.80
N GLU A 205 -11.55 0.79 -12.95
CA GLU A 205 -11.03 -0.17 -13.94
C GLU A 205 -11.59 -1.59 -13.73
N ARG A 206 -11.69 -2.04 -12.48
CA ARG A 206 -12.08 -3.43 -12.15
C ARG A 206 -13.59 -3.63 -12.00
N PHE A 207 -14.28 -2.62 -11.50
CA PHE A 207 -15.67 -2.76 -11.06
C PHE A 207 -16.62 -1.79 -11.76
N GLY A 208 -16.14 -0.90 -12.63
CA GLY A 208 -16.94 0.15 -13.27
C GLY A 208 -18.15 -0.34 -14.05
N ALA A 209 -18.13 -1.58 -14.54
CA ALA A 209 -19.27 -2.19 -15.22
C ALA A 209 -20.36 -2.73 -14.27
N MET A 210 -20.10 -2.76 -12.95
CA MET A 210 -21.02 -3.31 -11.96
C MET A 210 -21.95 -2.22 -11.43
N PRO A 211 -23.28 -2.43 -11.37
CA PRO A 211 -24.21 -1.49 -10.74
C PRO A 211 -23.86 -1.17 -9.28
N ALA A 212 -23.34 -2.16 -8.54
CA ALA A 212 -22.89 -1.99 -7.16
C ALA A 212 -21.74 -0.96 -7.03
N TYR A 213 -20.90 -0.81 -8.06
CA TYR A 213 -19.82 0.19 -8.07
C TYR A 213 -20.39 1.60 -8.23
N GLU A 214 -21.34 1.82 -9.13
CA GLU A 214 -22.03 3.11 -9.29
C GLU A 214 -22.76 3.52 -8.01
N VAL A 215 -23.40 2.55 -7.33
CA VAL A 215 -24.01 2.77 -6.02
C VAL A 215 -22.98 3.19 -4.98
N LEU A 216 -21.82 2.54 -4.94
CA LEU A 216 -20.73 2.91 -4.03
C LEU A 216 -20.22 4.33 -4.32
N LYS A 217 -19.96 4.66 -5.59
CA LYS A 217 -19.48 5.99 -6.01
C LYS A 217 -20.46 7.09 -5.62
N ALA A 218 -21.76 6.90 -5.88
CA ALA A 218 -22.77 7.87 -5.51
C ALA A 218 -22.89 8.06 -3.97
N ARG A 219 -22.84 6.97 -3.21
CA ARG A 219 -22.89 7.01 -1.73
C ARG A 219 -21.64 7.68 -1.13
N HIS A 220 -20.48 7.44 -1.72
CA HIS A 220 -19.24 8.08 -1.33
C HIS A 220 -19.27 9.60 -1.52
N ALA A 221 -19.73 10.06 -2.68
CA ALA A 221 -19.92 11.49 -2.96
C ALA A 221 -20.91 12.14 -1.98
N HIS A 222 -21.99 11.44 -1.61
CA HIS A 222 -22.95 11.91 -0.62
C HIS A 222 -22.33 12.03 0.77
N PHE A 223 -21.54 11.06 1.21
CA PHE A 223 -20.83 11.10 2.49
C PHE A 223 -19.94 12.34 2.63
N HIS A 224 -19.13 12.65 1.60
CA HIS A 224 -18.26 13.83 1.62
C HIS A 224 -19.04 15.15 1.63
N ARG A 225 -20.17 15.25 0.91
CA ARG A 225 -21.07 16.40 1.02
C ARG A 225 -21.59 16.59 2.45
N CYS A 226 -22.08 15.53 3.10
CA CYS A 226 -22.51 15.59 4.50
C CYS A 226 -21.38 16.02 5.45
N ALA A 227 -20.15 15.54 5.23
CA ALA A 227 -18.98 15.94 6.01
C ALA A 227 -18.68 17.45 5.86
N GLY A 228 -18.78 17.97 4.63
CA GLY A 228 -18.64 19.40 4.35
C GLY A 228 -19.74 20.25 4.99
N ASP A 229 -21.00 19.79 4.96
CA ASP A 229 -22.11 20.48 5.61
C ASP A 229 -21.91 20.58 7.13
N VAL A 230 -21.46 19.49 7.78
CA VAL A 230 -21.09 19.50 9.21
C VAL A 230 -20.02 20.55 9.49
N LEU A 231 -18.95 20.58 8.68
CA LEU A 231 -17.87 21.54 8.83
C LEU A 231 -18.34 22.99 8.60
N ALA A 232 -19.17 23.23 7.59
CA ALA A 232 -19.70 24.56 7.28
C ALA A 232 -20.56 25.11 8.43
N VAL A 233 -21.34 24.25 9.10
CA VAL A 233 -22.10 24.62 10.31
C VAL A 233 -21.16 24.88 11.48
N ALA A 234 -20.12 24.07 11.67
CA ALA A 234 -19.12 24.28 12.70
C ALA A 234 -18.37 25.61 12.55
N GLN A 235 -17.99 25.98 11.31
CA GLN A 235 -17.31 27.24 10.99
C GLN A 235 -18.16 28.49 11.24
N LYS A 236 -19.49 28.36 11.22
CA LYS A 236 -20.42 29.44 11.63
C LYS A 236 -20.51 29.62 13.15
N GLY A 237 -19.82 28.78 13.92
CA GLY A 237 -19.87 28.77 15.39
C GLY A 237 -21.03 27.97 15.97
N GLU A 238 -21.87 27.34 15.14
CA GLU A 238 -23.01 26.52 15.56
C GLU A 238 -22.55 25.10 16.00
N ARG A 239 -21.71 25.02 17.04
CA ARG A 239 -21.03 23.78 17.48
C ARG A 239 -21.99 22.65 17.86
N ASP A 240 -23.03 22.93 18.64
CA ASP A 240 -23.98 21.91 19.09
C ASP A 240 -24.75 21.29 17.93
N LYS A 241 -25.12 22.11 16.94
CA LYS A 241 -25.80 21.66 15.72
C LYS A 241 -24.86 20.84 14.84
N ALA A 242 -23.60 21.25 14.70
CA ALA A 242 -22.59 20.46 13.98
C ALA A 242 -22.36 19.09 14.64
N LEU A 243 -22.30 19.02 15.97
CA LEU A 243 -22.24 17.74 16.70
C LEU A 243 -23.50 16.90 16.47
N GLN A 244 -24.69 17.51 16.53
CA GLN A 244 -25.94 16.81 16.24
C GLN A 244 -25.93 16.23 14.83
N MET A 245 -25.48 16.99 13.83
CA MET A 245 -25.35 16.52 12.45
C MET A 245 -24.35 15.36 12.32
N LEU A 246 -23.24 15.40 13.05
CA LEU A 246 -22.19 14.38 13.04
C LEU A 246 -22.59 13.08 13.76
N GLU A 247 -23.36 13.17 14.84
CA GLU A 247 -23.72 12.01 15.68
C GLU A 247 -25.07 11.41 15.32
N HIS A 248 -26.04 12.23 14.91
CA HIS A 248 -27.44 11.84 14.74
C HIS A 248 -28.09 12.39 13.46
N GLY A 249 -27.33 13.07 12.59
CA GLY A 249 -27.83 13.64 11.35
C GLY A 249 -27.63 12.72 10.14
N ALA A 250 -27.55 13.32 8.95
CA ALA A 250 -27.34 12.59 7.69
C ALA A 250 -25.93 11.97 7.55
N TYR A 251 -24.94 12.48 8.30
CA TYR A 251 -23.56 11.97 8.27
C TYR A 251 -23.43 10.49 8.67
N PRO A 252 -23.92 10.03 9.84
CA PRO A 252 -23.79 8.62 10.24
C PRO A 252 -24.47 7.66 9.26
N ASP A 253 -25.64 8.02 8.70
CA ASP A 253 -26.32 7.22 7.70
C ASP A 253 -25.52 7.14 6.39
N ALA A 254 -24.98 8.28 5.92
CA ALA A 254 -24.12 8.30 4.74
C ALA A 254 -22.86 7.45 4.95
N SER A 255 -22.25 7.52 6.13
CA SER A 255 -21.09 6.70 6.50
C SER A 255 -21.42 5.21 6.52
N HIS A 256 -22.58 4.83 7.07
CA HIS A 256 -23.05 3.44 7.05
C HIS A 256 -23.27 2.96 5.61
N HIS A 257 -23.95 3.76 4.79
CA HIS A 257 -24.25 3.40 3.40
C HIS A 257 -22.99 3.17 2.55
N VAL A 258 -21.92 3.94 2.77
CA VAL A 258 -20.61 3.68 2.15
C VAL A 258 -20.08 2.32 2.59
N ALA A 259 -20.03 2.03 3.89
CA ALA A 259 -19.54 0.75 4.40
C ALA A 259 -20.33 -0.45 3.83
N SER A 260 -21.67 -0.38 3.82
CA SER A 260 -22.50 -1.44 3.23
C SER A 260 -22.29 -1.58 1.73
N ALA A 261 -22.09 -0.48 1.00
CA ALA A 261 -21.86 -0.53 -0.44
C ALA A 261 -20.49 -1.12 -0.80
N VAL A 262 -19.45 -0.85 0.00
CA VAL A 262 -18.14 -1.49 -0.14
C VAL A 262 -18.29 -3.01 0.04
N VAL A 263 -18.96 -3.46 1.11
CA VAL A 263 -19.19 -4.90 1.34
C VAL A 263 -19.98 -5.52 0.20
N GLY A 264 -21.08 -4.89 -0.21
CA GLY A 264 -21.92 -5.38 -1.30
C GLY A 264 -21.17 -5.52 -2.62
N LEU A 265 -20.30 -4.56 -2.96
CA LEU A 265 -19.48 -4.61 -4.17
C LEU A 265 -18.58 -5.85 -4.24
N PHE A 266 -17.94 -6.21 -3.12
CA PHE A 266 -17.06 -7.37 -3.06
C PHE A 266 -17.84 -8.69 -2.98
N GLU A 267 -18.98 -8.71 -2.31
CA GLU A 267 -19.86 -9.90 -2.27
C GLU A 267 -20.44 -10.23 -3.63
N ASP A 268 -20.92 -9.23 -4.37
CA ASP A 268 -21.48 -9.42 -5.71
C ASP A 268 -20.43 -9.92 -6.69
N ARG A 269 -19.20 -9.38 -6.64
CA ARG A 269 -18.11 -9.89 -7.46
C ARG A 269 -17.80 -11.35 -7.18
N ARG A 270 -17.84 -11.77 -5.91
CA ARG A 270 -17.61 -13.18 -5.52
C ARG A 270 -18.68 -14.11 -6.07
N LYS A 271 -19.94 -13.66 -6.14
CA LYS A 271 -21.05 -14.42 -6.75
C LYS A 271 -20.95 -14.47 -8.26
N SER A 272 -20.51 -13.40 -8.92
CA SER A 272 -20.36 -13.36 -10.38
C SER A 272 -19.13 -14.11 -10.92
N SER A 273 -18.19 -14.48 -10.04
CA SER A 273 -16.97 -15.23 -10.39
C SER A 273 -17.04 -16.73 -10.06
N ALA A 274 -18.18 -17.21 -9.54
CA ALA A 274 -18.45 -18.60 -9.17
C ALA A 274 -19.45 -19.21 -10.17
#